data_AF-A0A1E7YWK9-F1
#
_entry.id   AF-A0A1E7YWK9-F1
#
_cell.length_a   1.000
_cell.length_b   1.000
_cell.length_c   1.000
_cell.angle_alpha   90.00
_cell.angle_beta   90.00
_cell.angle_gamma   90.00
#
_symmetry.space_group_name_H-M   'P 1'
#
loop_
_entity.id
_entity.type
_entity.pdbx_description
1 polymer ?
#
loop_
_entity_poly.entity_id
_entity_poly.type
_entity_poly.pdbx_seq_one_letter_code
_entity_poly.pdbx_strand_id
1 'polypeptide(L)'
;MFVTVNELVGLPGLPGTAQGVRYALNKCAAGLPEMMRRREGTKAFEYHIDCLPDAAREAVQARIARELQVESGAGLPAVAEASGAVAKGSAETCVDLELYRKCPALLEQKLRSLTDAQKAIADARMTLVCAVLKLMDVGGMSRKAAVDLIARGTQQGTLSPEMLKAADIANARKGSTRKGVGKSSLQHWLSDYLASVTPGEKLAIMVPGKIKAKAVESYPWMPQFLQHWRDPNQPSVTVAYEAFVREWSELYAGNELMMAQLPSVDTVRYALKKIPKAERMRGRVTGSAMQSLLPFVRRDWSQLPVNGVWIGDGHGMKLEVLHPETGKPFKPEITLVIDGRTRVVMGWSLAMSESHIAVGDAIRNAISNYGVPLIYYSDNGGGEKNGMFDADVTGIFSRLGITHPTGIPGNPQGRGIIERINREIPMRVAKKFGSYVGKRGDKETQRKYRKAVDSAVNAIEKGKPLNGVQAAAMRKVPAWSELIAEIEFQIERHNNRPHSELPKRENGEYWSPLAY
;
A
#
# COMPACT_ATOMS: atom_id res chain seq x y z
N MET A 1 9.66 -12.41 -53.18
CA MET A 1 8.20 -12.24 -53.39
C MET A 1 7.91 -12.00 -54.87
N PHE A 2 6.83 -12.59 -55.40
CA PHE A 2 6.44 -12.47 -56.81
C PHE A 2 5.10 -11.73 -56.96
N VAL A 3 4.97 -10.89 -57.98
CA VAL A 3 3.80 -10.05 -58.26
C VAL A 3 3.37 -10.20 -59.72
N THR A 4 2.07 -10.09 -59.99
CA THR A 4 1.55 -10.23 -61.36
C THR A 4 1.55 -8.90 -62.10
N VAL A 5 1.61 -8.95 -63.44
CA VAL A 5 1.57 -7.73 -64.28
C VAL A 5 0.33 -6.88 -63.99
N ASN A 6 -0.81 -7.51 -63.71
CA ASN A 6 -2.07 -6.80 -63.45
C ASN A 6 -2.05 -6.04 -62.11
N GLU A 7 -1.29 -6.51 -61.12
CA GLU A 7 -1.09 -5.82 -59.84
C GLU A 7 -0.20 -4.58 -59.95
N LEU A 8 0.56 -4.49 -61.05
CA LEU A 8 1.58 -3.46 -61.28
C LEU A 8 1.14 -2.35 -62.24
N VAL A 9 0.01 -2.53 -62.94
CA VAL A 9 -0.53 -1.51 -63.86
C VAL A 9 -0.93 -0.27 -63.09
N GLY A 10 -0.43 0.90 -63.52
CA GLY A 10 -0.74 2.19 -62.91
C GLY A 10 0.15 2.56 -61.72
N LEU A 11 1.15 1.75 -61.38
CA LEU A 11 2.15 2.10 -60.36
C LEU A 11 3.21 3.08 -60.91
N PRO A 12 3.70 4.01 -60.07
CA PRO A 12 4.69 5.00 -60.49
C PRO A 12 6.01 4.33 -60.92
N GLY A 13 6.58 4.80 -62.03
CA GLY A 13 7.82 4.25 -62.60
C GLY A 13 7.63 3.05 -63.53
N LEU A 14 6.40 2.59 -63.76
CA LEU A 14 6.07 1.55 -64.74
C LEU A 14 5.15 2.10 -65.84
N PRO A 15 5.16 1.50 -67.06
CA PRO A 15 4.25 1.90 -68.13
C PRO A 15 2.77 1.73 -67.74
N GLY A 16 1.90 2.61 -68.25
CA GLY A 16 0.47 2.62 -67.90
C GLY A 16 -0.37 1.46 -68.45
N THR A 17 0.18 0.62 -69.34
CA THR A 17 -0.53 -0.51 -69.96
C THR A 17 0.10 -1.84 -69.55
N ALA A 18 -0.73 -2.88 -69.38
CA ALA A 18 -0.25 -4.23 -69.02
C ALA A 18 0.81 -4.77 -70.00
N GLN A 19 0.68 -4.45 -71.30
CA GLN A 19 1.66 -4.82 -72.31
C GLN A 19 3.01 -4.12 -72.10
N GLY A 20 2.99 -2.82 -71.79
CA GLY A 20 4.20 -2.05 -71.49
C GLY A 20 4.90 -2.51 -70.22
N VAL A 21 4.14 -2.79 -69.15
CA VAL A 21 4.67 -3.35 -67.90
C VAL A 21 5.35 -4.69 -68.14
N ARG A 22 4.70 -5.61 -68.87
CA ARG A 22 5.27 -6.93 -69.20
C ARG A 22 6.57 -6.80 -69.99
N TYR A 23 6.63 -5.89 -70.97
CA TYR A 23 7.84 -5.65 -71.76
C TYR A 23 9.00 -5.13 -70.90
N ALA A 24 8.73 -4.15 -70.02
CA ALA A 24 9.74 -3.59 -69.13
C ALA A 24 10.29 -4.64 -68.16
N LEU A 25 9.42 -5.45 -67.55
CA LEU A 25 9.82 -6.47 -66.59
C LEU A 25 10.54 -7.65 -67.25
N ASN A 26 10.15 -8.06 -68.46
CA ASN A 26 10.89 -9.07 -69.23
C ASN A 26 12.32 -8.62 -69.53
N LYS A 27 12.52 -7.32 -69.81
CA LYS A 27 13.85 -6.75 -70.03
C LYS A 27 14.68 -6.74 -68.76
N CYS A 28 14.09 -6.41 -67.61
CA CYS A 28 14.78 -6.38 -66.32
C CYS A 28 15.05 -7.79 -65.74
N ALA A 29 14.14 -8.74 -65.94
CA ALA A 29 14.30 -10.10 -65.45
C ALA A 29 15.28 -10.95 -66.28
N ALA A 30 15.58 -10.52 -67.52
CA ALA A 30 16.56 -11.13 -68.43
C ALA A 30 16.42 -12.66 -68.60
N GLY A 31 15.22 -13.22 -68.40
CA GLY A 31 14.96 -14.66 -68.48
C GLY A 31 15.47 -15.50 -67.30
N LEU A 32 15.94 -14.87 -66.22
CA LEU A 32 16.41 -15.59 -65.03
C LEU A 32 15.22 -16.23 -64.27
N PRO A 33 15.26 -17.55 -63.97
CA PRO A 33 14.18 -18.25 -63.26
C PRO A 33 13.88 -17.68 -61.86
N GLU A 34 14.88 -17.05 -61.23
CA GLU A 34 14.77 -16.42 -59.91
C GLU A 34 13.98 -15.11 -59.96
N MET A 35 13.91 -14.48 -61.14
CA MET A 35 13.34 -13.14 -61.36
C MET A 35 11.99 -13.18 -62.07
N MET A 36 11.74 -14.23 -62.86
CA MET A 36 10.47 -14.44 -63.56
C MET A 36 10.10 -15.92 -63.55
N ARG A 37 8.87 -16.22 -63.12
CA ARG A 37 8.33 -17.58 -63.15
C ARG A 37 6.92 -17.61 -63.73
N ARG A 38 6.54 -18.75 -64.27
CA ARG A 38 5.16 -19.01 -64.67
C ARG A 38 4.35 -19.43 -63.46
N ARG A 39 3.17 -18.84 -63.28
CA ARG A 39 2.26 -19.21 -62.19
C ARG A 39 1.64 -20.58 -62.49
N GLU A 40 1.79 -21.52 -61.56
CA GLU A 40 1.21 -22.86 -61.68
C GLU A 40 -0.30 -22.79 -61.96
N GLY A 41 -0.78 -23.65 -62.87
CA GLY A 41 -2.19 -23.70 -63.25
C GLY A 41 -2.69 -22.57 -64.16
N THR A 42 -1.87 -21.58 -64.52
CA THR A 42 -2.30 -20.47 -65.39
C THR A 42 -1.30 -20.18 -66.54
N LYS A 43 -1.72 -19.32 -67.48
CA LYS A 43 -0.85 -18.75 -68.52
C LYS A 43 -0.15 -17.45 -68.07
N ALA A 44 -0.30 -17.04 -66.81
CA ALA A 44 0.27 -15.80 -66.29
C ALA A 44 1.71 -15.96 -65.81
N PHE A 45 2.51 -14.90 -65.96
CA PHE A 45 3.86 -14.78 -65.42
C PHE A 45 3.86 -13.88 -64.19
N GLU A 46 4.64 -14.27 -63.18
CA GLU A 46 4.89 -13.48 -61.98
C GLU A 46 6.36 -13.02 -61.98
N TYR A 47 6.60 -11.80 -61.52
CA TYR A 47 7.92 -11.18 -61.49
C TYR A 47 8.36 -10.93 -60.06
N HIS A 48 9.64 -11.12 -59.76
CA HIS A 48 10.18 -10.85 -58.44
C HIS A 48 10.17 -9.33 -58.16
N ILE A 49 9.90 -8.94 -56.91
CA ILE A 49 9.85 -7.53 -56.49
C ILE A 49 11.17 -6.78 -56.78
N ASP A 50 12.30 -7.48 -56.79
CA ASP A 50 13.61 -6.88 -57.09
C ASP A 50 13.78 -6.44 -58.55
N CYS A 51 12.93 -6.92 -59.45
CA CYS A 51 12.89 -6.48 -60.85
C CYS A 51 12.12 -5.15 -61.03
N LEU A 52 11.48 -4.65 -59.98
CA LEU A 52 10.70 -3.41 -60.02
C LEU A 52 11.61 -2.18 -59.83
N PRO A 53 11.34 -1.07 -60.56
CA PRO A 53 11.90 0.24 -60.23
C PRO A 53 11.57 0.65 -58.79
N ASP A 54 12.45 1.42 -58.15
CA ASP A 54 12.35 1.77 -56.72
C ASP A 54 10.98 2.35 -56.34
N ALA A 55 10.42 3.25 -57.16
CA ALA A 55 9.10 3.85 -56.93
C ALA A 55 7.95 2.82 -56.97
N ALA A 56 8.00 1.84 -57.88
CA ALA A 56 7.00 0.78 -57.98
C ALA A 56 7.16 -0.23 -56.84
N ARG A 57 8.40 -0.52 -56.45
CA ARG A 57 8.75 -1.38 -55.32
C ARG A 57 8.19 -0.83 -54.01
N GLU A 58 8.40 0.46 -53.75
CA GLU A 58 7.87 1.15 -52.57
C GLU A 58 6.34 1.15 -52.57
N ALA A 59 5.69 1.36 -53.72
CA ALA A 59 4.23 1.34 -53.83
C ALA A 59 3.62 -0.05 -53.55
N VAL A 60 4.25 -1.12 -54.06
CA VAL A 60 3.87 -2.51 -53.78
C VAL A 60 4.06 -2.83 -52.29
N GLN A 61 5.22 -2.49 -51.71
CA GLN A 61 5.50 -2.69 -50.29
C GLN A 61 4.52 -1.91 -49.39
N ALA A 62 4.18 -0.67 -49.75
CA ALA A 62 3.21 0.16 -49.01
C ALA A 62 1.76 -0.34 -49.13
N ARG A 63 1.42 -1.03 -50.23
CA ARG A 63 0.12 -1.68 -50.40
C ARG A 63 0.02 -2.95 -49.54
N ILE A 64 1.04 -3.80 -49.59
CA ILE A 64 1.14 -5.01 -48.76
C ILE A 64 1.14 -4.65 -47.27
N ALA A 65 1.84 -3.59 -46.88
CA ALA A 65 1.83 -3.11 -45.51
C ALA A 65 0.42 -2.70 -45.04
N ARG A 66 -0.40 -2.13 -45.93
CA ARG A 66 -1.80 -1.79 -45.65
C ARG A 66 -2.68 -3.03 -45.57
N GLU A 67 -2.48 -4.00 -46.45
CA GLU A 67 -3.22 -5.27 -46.45
C GLU A 67 -2.90 -6.11 -45.20
N LEU A 68 -1.63 -6.19 -44.79
CA LEU A 68 -1.19 -6.85 -43.55
C LEU A 68 -1.66 -6.13 -42.26
N GLN A 69 -1.90 -4.82 -42.33
CA GLN A 69 -2.50 -4.04 -41.24
C GLN A 69 -4.00 -4.34 -41.05
N VAL A 70 -4.70 -4.81 -42.10
CA VAL A 70 -6.13 -5.15 -42.06
C VAL A 70 -6.37 -6.60 -41.62
N GLU A 71 -5.48 -7.54 -41.96
CA GLU A 71 -5.65 -8.98 -41.66
C GLU A 71 -5.18 -9.44 -40.26
N SER A 72 -4.74 -8.54 -39.39
CA SER A 72 -4.24 -8.93 -38.05
C SER A 72 -5.32 -9.48 -37.08
N GLY A 73 -6.55 -9.75 -37.56
CA GLY A 73 -7.66 -10.33 -36.80
C GLY A 73 -7.78 -11.86 -36.81
N ALA A 74 -6.85 -12.61 -37.42
CA ALA A 74 -6.92 -14.07 -37.47
C ALA A 74 -5.64 -14.73 -36.93
N GLY A 75 -5.75 -15.34 -35.74
CA GLY A 75 -4.91 -16.44 -35.24
C GLY A 75 -3.42 -16.17 -35.02
N LEU A 76 -2.90 -16.53 -33.84
CA LEU A 76 -1.46 -16.69 -33.62
C LEU A 76 -0.89 -17.69 -34.66
N PRO A 77 0.01 -17.28 -35.57
CA PRO A 77 0.65 -18.23 -36.47
C PRO A 77 1.70 -19.04 -35.69
N ALA A 78 1.86 -20.31 -36.08
CA ALA A 78 2.94 -21.17 -35.60
C ALA A 78 4.31 -20.53 -35.85
N VAL A 79 5.22 -20.76 -34.90
CA VAL A 79 6.60 -20.25 -34.88
C VAL A 79 7.32 -20.63 -36.16
N ALA A 80 7.59 -19.66 -37.03
CA ALA A 80 8.54 -19.84 -38.13
C ALA A 80 9.96 -19.78 -37.55
N GLU A 81 10.71 -20.88 -37.68
CA GLU A 81 12.15 -20.88 -37.43
C GLU A 81 12.85 -20.07 -38.52
N ALA A 82 13.38 -18.90 -38.16
CA ALA A 82 14.22 -18.11 -39.04
C ALA A 82 15.67 -18.65 -39.01
N SER A 83 16.11 -19.23 -40.13
CA SER A 83 17.51 -19.53 -40.39
C SER A 83 18.25 -18.26 -40.83
N GLY A 84 19.26 -17.82 -40.07
CA GLY A 84 20.29 -16.88 -40.57
C GLY A 84 20.76 -15.81 -39.58
N ALA A 85 22.05 -15.89 -39.22
CA ALA A 85 22.89 -14.94 -38.45
C ALA A 85 22.41 -14.55 -37.04
N VAL A 86 23.18 -14.96 -36.03
CA VAL A 86 22.96 -14.65 -34.60
C VAL A 86 22.95 -13.14 -34.38
N ALA A 87 21.76 -12.55 -34.28
CA ALA A 87 21.61 -11.15 -33.90
C ALA A 87 22.11 -10.97 -32.45
N LYS A 88 23.11 -10.11 -32.24
CA LYS A 88 23.55 -9.75 -30.88
C LYS A 88 22.47 -8.88 -30.22
N GLY A 89 21.89 -9.38 -29.12
CA GLY A 89 21.02 -8.61 -28.22
C GLY A 89 21.78 -7.47 -27.54
N SER A 90 21.13 -6.73 -26.64
CA SER A 90 21.86 -5.75 -25.82
C SER A 90 22.95 -6.44 -24.97
N ALA A 91 24.01 -5.71 -24.57
CA ALA A 91 25.08 -6.29 -23.74
C ALA A 91 24.54 -6.90 -22.44
N GLU A 92 23.57 -6.23 -21.80
CA GLU A 92 22.89 -6.72 -20.60
C GLU A 92 22.06 -7.99 -20.89
N THR A 93 21.32 -7.99 -22.01
CA THR A 93 20.50 -9.14 -22.46
C THR A 93 21.38 -10.38 -22.71
N CYS A 94 22.52 -10.21 -23.37
CA CYS A 94 23.45 -11.31 -23.64
C CYS A 94 23.99 -11.93 -22.35
N VAL A 95 24.36 -11.10 -21.36
CA VAL A 95 24.80 -11.56 -20.04
C VAL A 95 23.68 -12.30 -19.30
N ASP A 96 22.47 -11.76 -19.29
CA ASP A 96 21.31 -12.40 -18.64
C ASP A 96 20.95 -13.75 -19.30
N LEU A 97 20.97 -13.82 -20.64
CA LEU A 97 20.68 -15.05 -21.38
C LEU A 97 21.76 -16.12 -21.15
N GLU A 98 23.04 -15.75 -21.17
CA GLU A 98 24.12 -16.67 -20.81
C GLU A 98 23.96 -17.21 -19.39
N LEU A 99 23.58 -16.35 -18.45
CA LEU A 99 23.32 -16.74 -17.06
C LEU A 99 22.14 -17.71 -16.94
N TYR A 100 21.02 -17.44 -17.63
CA TYR A 100 19.85 -18.32 -17.61
C TYR A 100 20.10 -19.68 -18.25
N ARG A 101 20.90 -19.71 -19.32
CA ARG A 101 21.29 -20.95 -20.00
C ARG A 101 22.23 -21.80 -19.15
N LYS A 102 23.17 -21.16 -18.44
CA LYS A 102 24.06 -21.84 -17.48
C LYS A 102 23.31 -22.32 -16.23
N CYS A 103 22.29 -21.58 -15.79
CA CYS A 103 21.53 -21.84 -14.57
C CYS A 103 20.01 -21.73 -14.80
N PRO A 104 19.34 -22.78 -15.33
CA PRO A 104 17.90 -22.75 -15.61
C PRO A 104 17.01 -22.45 -14.40
N ALA A 105 17.44 -22.82 -13.20
CA ALA A 105 16.72 -22.51 -11.95
C ALA A 105 16.54 -21.00 -11.72
N LEU A 106 17.49 -20.15 -12.15
CA LEU A 106 17.38 -18.69 -12.06
C LEU A 106 16.30 -18.15 -13.00
N LEU A 107 16.16 -18.76 -14.19
CA LEU A 107 15.10 -18.43 -15.12
C LEU A 107 13.73 -18.78 -14.53
N GLU A 108 13.57 -19.98 -13.98
CA GLU A 108 12.33 -20.39 -13.31
C GLU A 108 11.95 -19.47 -12.15
N GLN A 109 12.91 -19.13 -11.29
CA GLN A 109 12.67 -18.21 -10.18
C GLN A 109 12.26 -16.82 -10.68
N LYS A 110 12.92 -16.30 -11.72
CA LYS A 110 12.56 -15.02 -12.34
C LYS A 110 11.13 -15.07 -12.84
N LEU A 111 10.75 -16.10 -13.60
CA LEU A 111 9.42 -16.29 -14.16
C LEU A 111 8.33 -16.39 -13.07
N ARG A 112 8.58 -17.15 -11.99
CA ARG A 112 7.66 -17.26 -10.84
C ARG A 112 7.48 -15.93 -10.11
N SER A 113 8.49 -15.04 -10.15
CA SER A 113 8.45 -13.72 -9.48
C SER A 113 7.79 -12.61 -10.31
N LEU A 114 7.32 -12.89 -11.52
CA LEU A 114 6.71 -11.91 -12.41
C LEU A 114 5.24 -11.65 -12.04
N THR A 115 4.88 -10.37 -11.96
CA THR A 115 3.47 -9.98 -11.78
C THR A 115 2.70 -10.06 -13.10
N ASP A 116 1.37 -10.14 -13.04
CA ASP A 116 0.54 -10.20 -14.25
C ASP A 116 0.66 -8.93 -15.10
N ALA A 117 0.85 -7.77 -14.46
CA ALA A 117 1.14 -6.52 -15.16
C ALA A 117 2.47 -6.60 -15.94
N GLN A 118 3.50 -7.24 -15.38
CA GLN A 118 4.78 -7.42 -16.07
C GLN A 118 4.67 -8.38 -17.26
N LYS A 119 3.90 -9.47 -17.10
CA LYS A 119 3.61 -10.42 -18.19
C LYS A 119 2.86 -9.72 -19.33
N ALA A 120 1.81 -8.97 -19.01
CA ALA A 120 1.04 -8.21 -20.01
C ALA A 120 1.91 -7.20 -20.79
N ILE A 121 2.88 -6.54 -20.13
CA ILE A 121 3.84 -5.65 -20.80
C ILE A 121 4.76 -6.44 -21.73
N ALA A 122 5.26 -7.60 -21.30
CA ALA A 122 6.12 -8.45 -22.11
C ALA A 122 5.37 -8.99 -23.33
N ASP A 123 4.15 -9.48 -23.15
CA ASP A 123 3.27 -9.95 -24.22
C ASP A 123 3.00 -8.85 -25.23
N ALA A 124 2.66 -7.64 -24.76
CA ALA A 124 2.44 -6.50 -25.62
C ALA A 124 3.70 -6.10 -26.43
N ARG A 125 4.89 -6.19 -25.83
CA ARG A 125 6.17 -5.97 -26.55
C ARG A 125 6.40 -7.07 -27.59
N MET A 126 6.12 -8.32 -27.26
CA MET A 126 6.25 -9.45 -28.19
C MET A 126 5.29 -9.31 -29.38
N THR A 127 4.04 -8.87 -29.16
CA THR A 127 3.08 -8.59 -30.23
C THR A 127 3.61 -7.55 -31.22
N LEU A 128 4.21 -6.46 -30.74
CA LEU A 128 4.82 -5.45 -31.61
C LEU A 128 6.03 -5.99 -32.38
N VAL A 129 6.86 -6.81 -31.74
CA VAL A 129 8.01 -7.45 -32.40
C VAL A 129 7.55 -8.42 -33.48
N CYS A 130 6.54 -9.25 -33.22
CA CYS A 130 5.96 -10.15 -34.21
C CYS A 130 5.39 -9.39 -35.42
N ALA A 131 4.78 -8.23 -35.21
CA ALA A 131 4.32 -7.38 -36.32
C ALA A 131 5.49 -6.86 -37.17
N VAL A 132 6.62 -6.49 -36.55
CA VAL A 132 7.84 -6.09 -37.28
C VAL A 132 8.40 -7.27 -38.08
N LEU A 133 8.48 -8.47 -37.49
CA LEU A 133 8.94 -9.68 -38.18
C LEU A 133 8.06 -10.02 -39.39
N LYS A 134 6.72 -9.96 -39.25
CA LYS A 134 5.79 -10.16 -40.38
C LYS A 134 6.07 -9.20 -41.54
N LEU A 135 6.35 -7.93 -41.27
CA LEU A 135 6.69 -6.96 -42.32
C LEU A 135 8.04 -7.24 -42.99
N MET A 136 9.00 -7.81 -42.26
CA MET A 136 10.29 -8.21 -42.80
C MET A 136 10.16 -9.46 -43.66
N ASP A 137 9.52 -10.51 -43.14
CA ASP A 137 9.48 -11.84 -43.76
C ASP A 137 8.48 -11.90 -44.92
N VAL A 138 7.27 -11.34 -44.74
CA VAL A 138 6.20 -11.37 -45.75
C VAL A 138 6.27 -10.12 -46.64
N GLY A 139 6.55 -8.96 -46.04
CA GLY A 139 6.59 -7.68 -46.76
C GLY A 139 7.92 -7.39 -47.46
N GLY A 140 8.96 -8.19 -47.24
CA GLY A 140 10.31 -7.96 -47.79
C GLY A 140 10.94 -6.64 -47.36
N MET A 141 10.46 -6.03 -46.26
CA MET A 141 10.96 -4.75 -45.78
C MET A 141 12.29 -4.90 -45.07
N SER A 142 13.19 -3.93 -45.26
CA SER A 142 14.38 -3.85 -44.41
C SER A 142 13.98 -3.66 -42.93
N ARG A 143 14.81 -4.17 -42.01
CA ARG A 143 14.61 -4.01 -40.57
C ARG A 143 14.34 -2.56 -40.17
N LYS A 144 15.09 -1.61 -40.73
CA LYS A 144 14.93 -0.18 -40.47
C LYS A 144 13.57 0.33 -40.93
N ALA A 145 13.14 -0.05 -42.14
CA ALA A 145 11.85 0.37 -42.69
C ALA A 145 10.67 -0.21 -41.89
N ALA A 146 10.73 -1.49 -41.52
CA ALA A 146 9.68 -2.15 -40.74
C ALA A 146 9.53 -1.56 -39.32
N VAL A 147 10.64 -1.35 -38.60
CA VAL A 147 10.64 -0.70 -37.28
C VAL A 147 10.12 0.74 -37.38
N ASP A 148 10.55 1.49 -38.38
CA ASP A 148 10.12 2.88 -38.58
C ASP A 148 8.64 3.00 -38.91
N LEU A 149 8.07 2.03 -39.64
CA LEU A 149 6.65 2.00 -39.98
C LEU A 149 5.80 1.74 -38.73
N ILE A 150 6.14 0.71 -37.94
CA ILE A 150 5.41 0.37 -36.72
C ILE A 150 5.54 1.48 -35.67
N ALA A 151 6.74 1.99 -35.42
CA ALA A 151 6.95 3.05 -34.43
C ALA A 151 6.13 4.31 -34.78
N ARG A 152 6.20 4.79 -36.04
CA ARG A 152 5.38 5.93 -36.48
C ARG A 152 3.89 5.65 -36.37
N GLY A 153 3.45 4.45 -36.78
CA GLY A 153 2.04 4.08 -36.73
C GLY A 153 1.48 4.06 -35.30
N THR A 154 2.26 3.62 -34.31
CA THR A 154 1.85 3.67 -32.90
C THR A 154 1.78 5.09 -32.34
N GLN A 155 2.61 6.01 -32.83
CA GLN A 155 2.63 7.42 -32.39
C GLN A 155 1.51 8.23 -33.04
N GLN A 156 1.23 7.96 -34.32
CA GLN A 156 0.21 8.65 -35.12
C GLN A 156 -1.19 8.04 -34.97
N GLY A 157 -1.31 6.84 -34.38
CA GLY A 157 -2.60 6.18 -34.19
C GLY A 157 -3.16 5.54 -35.46
N THR A 158 -2.32 5.19 -36.43
CA THR A 158 -2.74 4.69 -37.76
C THR A 158 -2.77 3.16 -37.85
N LEU A 159 -2.36 2.45 -36.79
CA LEU A 159 -2.38 0.99 -36.72
C LEU A 159 -3.73 0.47 -36.21
N SER A 160 -3.94 -0.84 -36.31
CA SER A 160 -5.16 -1.49 -35.81
C SER A 160 -5.38 -1.23 -34.31
N PRO A 161 -6.65 -1.24 -33.83
CA PRO A 161 -6.96 -0.98 -32.42
C PRO A 161 -6.22 -1.90 -31.45
N GLU A 162 -6.02 -3.16 -31.82
CA GLU A 162 -5.28 -4.15 -31.02
C GLU A 162 -3.79 -3.80 -30.90
N MET A 163 -3.16 -3.36 -32.00
CA MET A 163 -1.77 -2.93 -32.00
C MET A 163 -1.55 -1.63 -31.22
N LEU A 164 -2.51 -0.70 -31.27
CA LEU A 164 -2.48 0.51 -30.46
C LEU A 164 -2.61 0.21 -28.96
N LYS A 165 -3.49 -0.73 -28.59
CA LYS A 165 -3.61 -1.22 -27.21
C LYS A 165 -2.32 -1.91 -26.76
N ALA A 166 -1.72 -2.75 -27.61
CA ALA A 166 -0.42 -3.35 -27.32
C ALA A 166 0.68 -2.30 -27.15
N ALA A 167 0.74 -1.28 -28.01
CA ALA A 167 1.70 -0.18 -27.88
C ALA A 167 1.53 0.60 -26.56
N ASP A 168 0.28 0.83 -26.15
CA ASP A 168 -0.04 1.54 -24.92
C ASP A 168 0.35 0.76 -23.65
N ILE A 169 0.22 -0.57 -23.68
CA ILE A 169 0.64 -1.48 -22.60
C ILE A 169 2.17 -1.66 -22.60
N ALA A 170 2.80 -1.83 -23.77
CA ALA A 170 4.23 -2.05 -23.93
C ALA A 170 5.08 -0.87 -23.41
N ASN A 171 4.57 0.37 -23.54
CA ASN A 171 5.23 1.57 -23.06
C ASN A 171 5.00 1.80 -21.54
N ALA A 172 5.65 0.96 -20.74
CA ALA A 172 5.61 1.03 -19.27
C ALA A 172 6.10 2.37 -18.68
N ARG A 173 6.77 3.22 -19.47
CA ARG A 173 7.30 4.53 -19.03
C ARG A 173 6.53 5.71 -19.61
N LYS A 174 5.34 5.53 -20.19
CA LYS A 174 4.64 6.61 -20.92
C LYS A 174 4.34 7.87 -20.08
N GLY A 175 4.04 7.73 -18.80
CA GLY A 175 3.53 8.85 -17.99
C GLY A 175 2.23 9.40 -18.59
N SER A 176 1.94 10.68 -18.40
CA SER A 176 0.74 11.33 -18.96
C SER A 176 0.92 11.90 -20.36
N THR A 177 2.16 12.06 -20.84
CA THR A 177 2.48 12.88 -22.02
C THR A 177 2.98 12.10 -23.23
N ARG A 178 3.52 10.88 -23.06
CA ARG A 178 4.10 10.11 -24.17
C ARG A 178 3.08 9.14 -24.77
N LYS A 179 2.96 9.10 -26.09
CA LYS A 179 2.09 8.19 -26.85
C LYS A 179 2.91 7.26 -27.76
N GLY A 180 2.48 6.02 -27.90
CA GLY A 180 3.11 5.02 -28.76
C GLY A 180 4.48 4.53 -28.26
N VAL A 181 5.24 3.87 -29.15
CA VAL A 181 6.58 3.32 -28.87
C VAL A 181 7.64 3.99 -29.75
N GLY A 182 8.80 4.28 -29.17
CA GLY A 182 9.93 4.86 -29.91
C GLY A 182 10.69 3.84 -30.75
N LYS A 183 11.26 4.30 -31.87
CA LYS A 183 12.05 3.49 -32.83
C LYS A 183 13.17 2.70 -32.15
N SER A 184 13.97 3.37 -31.32
CA SER A 184 15.09 2.76 -30.60
C SER A 184 14.66 1.67 -29.62
N SER A 185 13.55 1.89 -28.91
CA SER A 185 12.98 0.88 -27.99
C SER A 185 12.51 -0.35 -28.76
N LEU A 186 11.78 -0.18 -29.86
CA LEU A 186 11.30 -1.29 -30.67
C LEU A 186 12.44 -2.05 -31.35
N GLN A 187 13.50 -1.34 -31.78
CA GLN A 187 14.69 -1.96 -32.34
C GLN A 187 15.46 -2.80 -31.32
N HIS A 188 15.57 -2.32 -30.07
CA HIS A 188 16.14 -3.08 -28.96
C HIS A 188 15.32 -4.32 -28.65
N TRP A 189 14.00 -4.19 -28.50
CA TRP A 189 13.11 -5.33 -28.25
C TRP A 189 13.18 -6.38 -29.35
N LEU A 190 13.30 -5.98 -30.62
CA LEU A 190 13.51 -6.91 -31.72
C LEU A 190 14.86 -7.66 -31.60
N SER A 191 15.95 -6.98 -31.25
CA SER A 191 17.25 -7.65 -31.02
C SER A 191 17.17 -8.62 -29.84
N ASP A 192 16.54 -8.21 -28.74
CA ASP A 192 16.40 -9.01 -27.53
C ASP A 192 15.52 -10.25 -27.76
N TYR A 193 14.45 -10.10 -28.56
CA TYR A 193 13.58 -11.20 -28.96
C TYR A 193 14.31 -12.21 -29.87
N LEU A 194 15.13 -11.73 -30.81
CA LEU A 194 15.89 -12.61 -31.70
C LEU A 194 17.05 -13.33 -30.98
N ALA A 195 17.59 -12.73 -29.92
CA ALA A 195 18.63 -13.36 -29.10
C ALA A 195 18.08 -14.46 -28.15
N SER A 196 16.77 -14.45 -27.88
CA SER A 196 16.10 -15.40 -26.99
C SER A 196 15.47 -16.55 -27.76
N VAL A 197 15.69 -17.79 -27.29
CA VAL A 197 15.32 -19.02 -27.99
C VAL A 197 14.03 -19.58 -27.41
N THR A 198 13.98 -19.81 -26.10
CA THR A 198 12.82 -20.46 -25.46
C THR A 198 11.71 -19.44 -25.14
N PRO A 199 10.45 -19.88 -25.01
CA PRO A 199 9.36 -19.01 -24.56
C PRO A 199 9.63 -18.38 -23.18
N GLY A 200 10.30 -19.13 -22.29
CA GLY A 200 10.73 -18.64 -20.98
C GLY A 200 11.77 -17.52 -21.08
N GLU A 201 12.78 -17.67 -21.93
CA GLU A 201 13.77 -16.62 -22.20
C GLU A 201 13.10 -15.37 -22.77
N LYS A 202 12.23 -15.52 -23.77
CA LYS A 202 11.48 -14.41 -24.39
C LYS A 202 10.68 -13.63 -23.35
N LEU A 203 9.91 -14.32 -22.51
CA LEU A 203 9.15 -13.68 -21.45
C LEU A 203 10.06 -13.00 -20.42
N ALA A 204 11.14 -13.65 -19.99
CA ALA A 204 12.05 -13.12 -18.96
C ALA A 204 12.83 -11.88 -19.41
N ILE A 205 13.17 -11.78 -20.71
CA ILE A 205 13.89 -10.65 -21.29
C ILE A 205 12.93 -9.51 -21.67
N MET A 206 11.74 -9.83 -22.18
CA MET A 206 10.78 -8.82 -22.67
C MET A 206 10.06 -8.07 -21.54
N VAL A 207 10.16 -8.53 -20.29
CA VAL A 207 9.64 -7.82 -19.10
C VAL A 207 10.41 -6.50 -18.86
N PRO A 208 9.74 -5.42 -18.39
CA PRO A 208 10.44 -4.21 -17.98
C PRO A 208 11.37 -4.48 -16.80
N GLY A 209 12.63 -4.06 -16.91
CA GLY A 209 13.61 -4.18 -15.83
C GLY A 209 13.07 -3.66 -14.49
N LYS A 210 13.23 -4.43 -13.41
CA LYS A 210 12.85 -4.02 -12.06
C LYS A 210 13.74 -2.83 -11.67
N ILE A 211 13.15 -1.66 -11.44
CA ILE A 211 13.86 -0.56 -10.76
C ILE A 211 14.08 -1.04 -9.32
N LYS A 212 15.28 -1.52 -9.02
CA LYS A 212 15.66 -1.81 -7.64
C LYS A 212 15.72 -0.47 -6.91
N ALA A 213 14.75 -0.23 -6.03
CA ALA A 213 14.77 0.96 -5.19
C ALA A 213 16.10 0.98 -4.43
N LYS A 214 16.86 2.06 -4.57
CA LYS A 214 18.15 2.23 -3.90
C LYS A 214 17.98 1.99 -2.40
N ALA A 215 18.69 1.02 -1.82
CA ALA A 215 18.56 0.66 -0.41
C ALA A 215 19.02 1.82 0.48
N VAL A 216 18.48 1.94 1.70
CA VAL A 216 18.80 3.10 2.57
C VAL A 216 20.29 3.15 2.90
N GLU A 217 20.90 1.99 3.07
CA GLU A 217 22.31 1.80 3.43
C GLU A 217 23.26 2.29 2.32
N SER A 218 22.76 2.40 1.08
CA SER A 218 23.57 2.82 -0.07
C SER A 218 23.63 4.34 -0.26
N TYR A 219 23.00 5.13 0.61
CA TYR A 219 23.13 6.59 0.61
C TYR A 219 24.30 7.01 1.52
N PRO A 220 25.43 7.49 0.97
CA PRO A 220 26.64 7.76 1.76
C PRO A 220 26.46 8.86 2.81
N TRP A 221 25.56 9.81 2.56
CA TRP A 221 25.22 10.94 3.44
C TRP A 221 24.18 10.60 4.52
N MET A 222 23.55 9.42 4.46
CA MET A 222 22.45 9.08 5.37
C MET A 222 22.88 9.06 6.84
N PRO A 223 24.04 8.46 7.22
CA PRO A 223 24.49 8.48 8.62
C PRO A 223 24.67 9.89 9.17
N GLN A 224 25.27 10.81 8.42
CA GLN A 224 25.48 12.20 8.82
C GLN A 224 24.14 12.94 8.96
N PHE A 225 23.23 12.82 7.99
CA PHE A 225 21.89 13.40 8.10
C PHE A 225 21.13 12.88 9.34
N LEU A 226 21.27 11.58 9.66
CA LEU A 226 20.61 11.00 10.81
C LEU A 226 21.08 11.58 12.15
N GLN A 227 22.27 12.19 12.24
CA GLN A 227 22.73 12.84 13.46
C GLN A 227 21.86 14.06 13.80
N HIS A 228 21.50 14.86 12.81
CA HIS A 228 20.60 16.01 12.97
C HIS A 228 19.12 15.61 13.07
N TRP A 229 18.74 14.51 12.41
CA TRP A 229 17.36 14.02 12.45
C TRP A 229 16.99 13.40 13.80
N ARG A 230 17.94 12.71 14.46
CA ARG A 230 17.72 11.96 15.71
C ARG A 230 17.83 12.84 16.96
N ASP A 231 17.05 13.90 16.97
CA ASP A 231 16.96 14.86 18.06
C ASP A 231 15.60 14.71 18.81
N PRO A 232 15.60 14.57 20.15
CA PRO A 232 14.39 14.56 20.99
C PRO A 232 13.48 15.80 20.83
N ASN A 233 14.00 16.95 20.39
CA ASN A 233 13.21 18.14 20.07
C ASN A 233 12.33 17.97 18.84
N GLN A 234 12.47 16.85 18.13
CA GLN A 234 11.70 16.47 16.95
C GLN A 234 11.69 17.54 15.84
N PRO A 235 12.86 18.01 15.36
CA PRO A 235 12.93 18.97 14.27
C PRO A 235 12.22 18.44 13.03
N SER A 236 11.66 19.34 12.23
CA SER A 236 11.12 18.99 10.92
C SER A 236 12.24 18.52 9.99
N VAL A 237 11.90 17.80 8.91
CA VAL A 237 12.92 17.35 7.94
C VAL A 237 13.69 18.53 7.36
N THR A 238 13.02 19.66 7.15
CA THR A 238 13.64 20.87 6.60
C THR A 238 14.68 21.44 7.57
N VAL A 239 14.33 21.58 8.86
CA VAL A 239 15.24 22.13 9.87
C VAL A 239 16.46 21.21 10.08
N ALA A 240 16.23 19.90 10.17
CA ALA A 240 17.34 18.94 10.27
C ALA A 240 18.24 18.95 9.03
N TYR A 241 17.66 19.16 7.84
CA TYR A 241 18.40 19.24 6.58
C TYR A 241 19.24 20.52 6.48
N GLU A 242 18.73 21.67 6.93
CA GLU A 242 19.52 22.92 6.96
C GLU A 242 20.75 22.79 7.85
N ALA A 243 20.60 22.20 9.04
CA ALA A 243 21.74 21.92 9.94
C ALA A 243 22.76 20.96 9.30
N PHE A 244 22.26 19.90 8.65
CA PHE A 244 23.08 18.94 7.91
C PHE A 244 23.86 19.58 6.76
N VAL A 245 23.24 20.44 5.95
CA VAL A 245 23.90 21.13 4.84
C VAL A 245 25.00 22.06 5.35
N ARG A 246 24.76 22.78 6.45
CA ARG A 246 25.76 23.66 7.06
C ARG A 246 27.00 22.87 7.46
N GLU A 247 26.84 21.82 8.26
CA GLU A 247 27.96 20.97 8.70
C GLU A 247 28.66 20.28 7.52
N TRP A 248 27.91 19.78 6.54
CA TRP A 248 28.48 19.15 5.35
C TRP A 248 29.36 20.13 4.54
N SER A 249 28.90 21.37 4.39
CA SER A 249 29.61 22.40 3.63
C SER A 249 30.89 22.84 4.34
N GLU A 250 30.87 22.89 5.68
CA GLU A 250 32.06 23.18 6.50
C GLU A 250 33.08 22.03 6.45
N LEU A 251 32.61 20.78 6.61
CA LEU A 251 33.49 19.60 6.68
C LEU A 251 34.15 19.26 5.34
N TYR A 252 33.44 19.47 4.22
CA TYR A 252 33.92 19.12 2.87
C TYR A 252 34.24 20.35 2.02
N ALA A 253 34.51 21.49 2.67
CA ALA A 253 34.97 22.70 1.99
C ALA A 253 36.19 22.40 1.11
N GLY A 254 36.12 22.80 -0.16
CA GLY A 254 37.20 22.57 -1.14
C GLY A 254 37.24 21.16 -1.75
N ASN A 255 36.35 20.23 -1.37
CA ASN A 255 36.23 18.92 -2.00
C ASN A 255 35.01 18.86 -2.94
N GLU A 256 35.24 19.13 -4.22
CA GLU A 256 34.18 19.18 -5.24
C GLU A 256 33.38 17.87 -5.35
N LEU A 257 34.06 16.72 -5.23
CA LEU A 257 33.42 15.41 -5.33
C LEU A 257 32.45 15.15 -4.16
N MET A 258 32.80 15.58 -2.95
CA MET A 258 31.94 15.44 -1.77
C MET A 258 30.81 16.47 -1.77
N MET A 259 31.05 17.68 -2.26
CA MET A 259 29.99 18.67 -2.45
C MET A 259 28.95 18.23 -3.48
N ALA A 260 29.38 17.55 -4.56
CA ALA A 260 28.47 16.96 -5.54
C ALA A 260 27.60 15.81 -4.98
N GLN A 261 27.99 15.19 -3.85
CA GLN A 261 27.21 14.14 -3.19
C GLN A 261 26.13 14.67 -2.25
N LEU A 262 26.06 15.99 -2.00
CA LEU A 262 25.05 16.59 -1.16
C LEU A 262 23.65 16.34 -1.75
N PRO A 263 22.75 15.62 -1.06
CA PRO A 263 21.42 15.32 -1.57
C PRO A 263 20.51 16.55 -1.53
N SER A 264 19.47 16.58 -2.36
CA SER A 264 18.36 17.52 -2.16
C SER A 264 17.48 17.10 -0.97
N VAL A 265 16.77 18.06 -0.37
CA VAL A 265 15.81 17.79 0.72
C VAL A 265 14.75 16.75 0.35
N ASP A 266 14.33 16.69 -0.92
CA ASP A 266 13.36 15.70 -1.38
C ASP A 266 13.96 14.29 -1.49
N THR A 267 15.25 14.21 -1.84
CA THR A 267 16.00 12.94 -1.80
C THR A 267 16.08 12.41 -0.37
N VAL A 268 16.33 13.31 0.59
CA VAL A 268 16.30 12.98 2.02
C VAL A 268 14.92 12.49 2.46
N ARG A 269 13.85 13.21 2.12
CA ARG A 269 12.47 12.79 2.42
C ARG A 269 12.15 11.42 1.83
N TYR A 270 12.55 11.18 0.58
CA TYR A 270 12.35 9.91 -0.10
C TYR A 270 13.11 8.76 0.58
N ALA A 271 14.37 8.98 0.95
CA ALA A 271 15.18 7.99 1.63
C ALA A 271 14.67 7.70 3.06
N LEU A 272 14.25 8.72 3.82
CA LEU A 272 13.63 8.57 5.13
C LEU A 272 12.35 7.73 5.11
N LYS A 273 11.55 7.81 4.04
CA LYS A 273 10.32 7.00 3.89
C LYS A 273 10.61 5.50 3.79
N LYS A 274 11.82 5.11 3.40
CA LYS A 274 12.24 3.70 3.30
C LYS A 274 12.64 3.11 4.65
N ILE A 275 12.92 3.95 5.65
CA ILE A 275 13.28 3.51 7.00
C ILE A 275 12.01 3.06 7.75
N PRO A 276 12.00 1.87 8.38
CA PRO A 276 10.91 1.45 9.25
C PRO A 276 10.58 2.50 10.31
N LYS A 277 9.30 2.61 10.69
CA LYS A 277 8.83 3.68 11.59
C LYS A 277 9.61 3.72 12.91
N ALA A 278 9.89 2.57 13.52
CA ALA A 278 10.67 2.49 14.77
C ALA A 278 12.07 3.08 14.60
N GLU A 279 12.80 2.64 13.57
CA GLU A 279 14.16 3.12 13.27
C GLU A 279 14.23 4.60 12.89
N ARG A 280 13.19 5.09 12.22
CA ARG A 280 13.05 6.52 11.87
C ARG A 280 12.81 7.40 13.09
N MET A 281 12.15 6.86 14.12
CA MET A 281 11.86 7.57 15.37
C MET A 281 12.94 7.36 16.44
N ARG A 282 13.87 6.43 16.22
CA ARG A 282 15.01 6.17 17.12
C ARG A 282 15.78 7.47 17.40
N GLY A 283 16.00 7.79 18.68
CA GLY A 283 16.65 9.03 19.12
C GLY A 283 15.73 10.26 19.15
N ARG A 284 14.55 10.21 18.54
CA ARG A 284 13.53 11.29 18.59
C ARG A 284 12.49 11.09 19.67
N VAL A 285 12.28 9.84 20.08
CA VAL A 285 11.36 9.46 21.15
C VAL A 285 12.07 8.50 22.09
N THR A 286 11.72 8.57 23.37
CA THR A 286 12.30 7.74 24.44
C THR A 286 11.19 7.14 25.30
N GLY A 287 11.55 6.22 26.19
CA GLY A 287 10.63 5.60 27.15
C GLY A 287 9.42 4.94 26.49
N SER A 288 8.22 5.20 27.04
CA SER A 288 6.96 4.62 26.59
C SER A 288 6.66 4.93 25.11
N ALA A 289 7.01 6.12 24.62
CA ALA A 289 6.80 6.49 23.23
C ALA A 289 7.63 5.62 22.27
N MET A 290 8.89 5.33 22.61
CA MET A 290 9.72 4.40 21.84
C MET A 290 9.21 2.97 21.96
N GLN A 291 8.89 2.53 23.19
CA GLN A 291 8.37 1.19 23.44
C GLN A 291 7.11 0.92 22.60
N SER A 292 6.21 1.89 22.46
CA SER A 292 5.00 1.75 21.63
C SER A 292 5.27 1.46 20.14
N LEU A 293 6.47 1.75 19.64
CA LEU A 293 6.89 1.50 18.26
C LEU A 293 7.62 0.16 18.10
N LEU A 294 8.13 -0.40 19.20
CA LEU A 294 8.87 -1.65 19.19
C LEU A 294 7.92 -2.86 19.12
N PRO A 295 8.38 -3.99 18.55
CA PRO A 295 7.62 -5.23 18.58
C PRO A 295 7.40 -5.68 20.03
N PHE A 296 6.29 -6.38 20.27
CA PHE A 296 5.93 -6.89 21.59
C PHE A 296 5.32 -8.28 21.52
N VAL A 297 5.52 -9.04 22.59
CA VAL A 297 4.91 -10.35 22.75
C VAL A 297 3.52 -10.15 23.37
N ARG A 298 2.50 -10.70 22.71
CA ARG A 298 1.15 -10.76 23.27
C ARG A 298 1.04 -11.96 24.20
N ARG A 299 0.44 -11.74 25.37
CA ARG A 299 0.08 -12.84 26.27
C ARG A 299 -1.03 -13.66 25.64
N ASP A 300 -0.88 -14.97 25.61
CA ASP A 300 -1.96 -15.88 25.28
C ASP A 300 -2.81 -16.13 26.52
N TRP A 301 -3.99 -15.51 26.55
CA TRP A 301 -4.91 -15.60 27.68
C TRP A 301 -5.73 -16.89 27.70
N SER A 302 -5.71 -17.68 26.62
CA SER A 302 -6.42 -18.96 26.57
C SER A 302 -5.82 -20.00 27.52
N GLN A 303 -4.54 -19.83 27.88
CA GLN A 303 -3.81 -20.70 28.80
C GLN A 303 -4.15 -20.48 30.28
N LEU A 304 -4.84 -19.38 30.61
CA LEU A 304 -5.22 -19.06 31.99
C LEU A 304 -6.62 -19.63 32.30
N PRO A 305 -6.94 -20.02 33.54
CA PRO A 305 -8.29 -20.44 33.88
C PRO A 305 -9.28 -19.28 33.74
N VAL A 306 -10.54 -19.61 33.46
CA VAL A 306 -11.65 -18.63 33.56
C VAL A 306 -11.70 -18.12 35.00
N ASN A 307 -11.93 -16.83 35.18
CA ASN A 307 -11.88 -16.17 36.49
C ASN A 307 -10.48 -16.23 37.14
N GLY A 308 -9.44 -16.57 36.38
CA GLY A 308 -8.09 -16.72 36.90
C GLY A 308 -7.39 -15.39 37.15
N VAL A 309 -7.47 -14.47 36.19
CA VAL A 309 -6.74 -13.20 36.22
C VAL A 309 -7.67 -12.07 35.86
N TRP A 310 -7.94 -11.20 36.83
CA TRP A 310 -8.66 -9.95 36.60
C TRP A 310 -7.68 -8.83 36.30
N ILE A 311 -8.13 -7.88 35.48
CA ILE A 311 -7.37 -6.67 35.14
C ILE A 311 -8.23 -5.48 35.50
N GLY A 312 -7.72 -4.57 36.32
CA GLY A 312 -8.43 -3.37 36.77
C GLY A 312 -7.74 -2.07 36.39
N ASP A 313 -8.51 -1.02 36.16
CA ASP A 313 -8.04 0.34 35.88
C ASP A 313 -9.15 1.37 36.15
N GLY A 314 -8.77 2.51 36.72
CA GLY A 314 -9.57 3.72 36.80
C GLY A 314 -9.57 4.51 35.48
N HIS A 315 -10.68 5.17 35.17
CA HIS A 315 -10.79 6.06 34.03
C HIS A 315 -11.69 7.27 34.32
N GLY A 316 -11.10 8.47 34.28
CA GLY A 316 -11.90 9.70 34.28
C GLY A 316 -12.86 9.79 33.09
N MET A 317 -14.15 9.94 33.37
CA MET A 317 -15.21 10.01 32.35
C MET A 317 -15.06 11.25 31.47
N LYS A 318 -15.48 11.13 30.20
CA LYS A 318 -15.40 12.22 29.20
C LYS A 318 -16.72 12.98 29.04
N LEU A 319 -17.53 13.01 30.09
CA LEU A 319 -18.76 13.80 30.21
C LEU A 319 -18.79 14.52 31.56
N GLU A 320 -19.71 15.46 31.72
CA GLU A 320 -20.10 16.01 33.03
C GLU A 320 -21.45 15.41 33.47
N VAL A 321 -21.60 15.16 34.77
CA VAL A 321 -22.82 14.67 35.45
C VAL A 321 -23.12 15.56 36.64
N LEU A 322 -24.38 15.64 37.06
CA LEU A 322 -24.76 16.36 38.28
C LEU A 322 -24.24 15.61 39.52
N HIS A 323 -23.51 16.31 40.37
CA HIS A 323 -23.07 15.78 41.66
C HIS A 323 -24.28 15.51 42.57
N PRO A 324 -24.43 14.30 43.15
CA PRO A 324 -25.58 13.95 43.99
C PRO A 324 -25.79 14.91 45.17
N GLU A 325 -24.72 15.33 45.84
CA GLU A 325 -24.81 16.21 47.00
C GLU A 325 -24.89 17.70 46.65
N THR A 326 -24.05 18.19 45.72
CA THR A 326 -23.94 19.63 45.44
C THR A 326 -24.82 20.10 44.29
N GLY A 327 -25.35 19.18 43.48
CA GLY A 327 -26.08 19.49 42.25
C GLY A 327 -25.24 20.12 41.14
N LYS A 328 -23.92 20.28 41.34
CA LYS A 328 -23.03 20.93 40.37
C LYS A 328 -22.52 19.93 39.33
N PRO A 329 -22.40 20.32 38.05
CA PRO A 329 -21.76 19.48 37.04
C PRO A 329 -20.29 19.20 37.38
N PHE A 330 -19.89 17.93 37.32
CA PHE A 330 -18.51 17.51 37.53
C PHE A 330 -18.19 16.27 36.69
N LYS A 331 -16.91 15.86 36.63
CA LYS A 331 -16.47 14.68 35.88
C LYS A 331 -16.16 13.54 36.85
N PRO A 332 -16.92 12.44 36.82
CA PRO A 332 -16.66 11.30 37.70
C PRO A 332 -15.58 10.38 37.16
N GLU A 333 -15.16 9.46 38.00
CA GLU A 333 -14.19 8.39 37.72
C GLU A 333 -14.92 7.05 37.70
N ILE A 334 -14.75 6.27 36.63
CA ILE A 334 -15.23 4.88 36.59
C ILE A 334 -14.05 3.94 36.78
N THR A 335 -14.18 2.94 37.65
CA THR A 335 -13.22 1.82 37.73
C THR A 335 -13.86 0.60 37.09
N LEU A 336 -13.14 -0.07 36.18
CA LEU A 336 -13.61 -1.27 35.51
C LEU A 336 -12.67 -2.45 35.82
N VAL A 337 -13.26 -3.61 36.10
CA VAL A 337 -12.55 -4.88 36.32
C VAL A 337 -12.99 -5.89 35.27
N ILE A 338 -12.05 -6.51 34.56
CA ILE A 338 -12.31 -7.47 33.50
C ILE A 338 -11.54 -8.77 33.68
N ASP A 339 -12.17 -9.90 33.35
CA ASP A 339 -11.48 -11.17 33.23
C ASP A 339 -10.57 -11.24 32.00
N GLY A 340 -9.32 -11.60 32.26
CA GLY A 340 -8.25 -11.69 31.29
C GLY A 340 -8.44 -12.81 30.27
N ARG A 341 -9.30 -13.81 30.46
CA ARG A 341 -9.57 -14.86 29.45
C ARG A 341 -10.84 -14.59 28.67
N THR A 342 -11.97 -14.41 29.36
CA THR A 342 -13.30 -14.35 28.76
C THR A 342 -13.69 -12.97 28.27
N ARG A 343 -12.99 -11.93 28.73
CA ARG A 343 -13.29 -10.52 28.47
C ARG A 343 -14.57 -10.01 29.15
N VAL A 344 -15.13 -10.76 30.10
CA VAL A 344 -16.30 -10.35 30.87
C VAL A 344 -15.90 -9.19 31.79
N VAL A 345 -16.64 -8.09 31.75
CA VAL A 345 -16.55 -7.07 32.79
C VAL A 345 -17.16 -7.66 34.05
N MET A 346 -16.29 -7.95 35.02
CA MET A 346 -16.60 -8.65 36.25
C MET A 346 -17.24 -7.71 37.26
N GLY A 347 -16.75 -6.48 37.33
CA GLY A 347 -17.32 -5.48 38.22
C GLY A 347 -16.86 -4.09 37.86
N TRP A 348 -17.52 -3.12 38.48
CA TRP A 348 -17.27 -1.71 38.25
C TRP A 348 -17.69 -0.87 39.45
N SER A 349 -17.17 0.34 39.50
CA SER A 349 -17.61 1.38 40.44
C SER A 349 -17.58 2.74 39.77
N LEU A 350 -18.35 3.68 40.31
CA LEU A 350 -18.37 5.07 39.87
C LEU A 350 -18.17 5.96 41.10
N ALA A 351 -17.14 6.79 41.07
CA ALA A 351 -16.73 7.62 42.19
C ALA A 351 -16.58 9.09 41.78
N MET A 352 -16.54 9.97 42.78
CA MET A 352 -16.35 11.41 42.55
C MET A 352 -14.94 11.73 42.05
N SER A 353 -13.96 10.91 42.43
CA SER A 353 -12.55 11.00 42.03
C SER A 353 -11.86 9.64 42.19
N GLU A 354 -10.68 9.49 41.58
CA GLU A 354 -9.78 8.36 41.80
C GLU A 354 -9.53 8.15 43.31
N SER A 355 -9.76 6.92 43.79
CA SER A 355 -9.48 6.54 45.17
C SER A 355 -9.38 5.03 45.31
N HIS A 356 -8.68 4.58 46.35
CA HIS A 356 -8.63 3.16 46.71
C HIS A 356 -10.01 2.60 47.10
N ILE A 357 -10.91 3.46 47.60
CA ILE A 357 -12.31 3.07 47.87
C ILE A 357 -13.03 2.73 46.58
N ALA A 358 -12.85 3.51 45.51
CA ALA A 358 -13.44 3.22 44.21
C ALA A 358 -12.97 1.86 43.66
N VAL A 359 -11.67 1.58 43.76
CA VAL A 359 -11.10 0.27 43.38
C VAL A 359 -11.71 -0.85 44.21
N GLY A 360 -11.76 -0.67 45.54
CA GLY A 360 -12.32 -1.66 46.46
C GLY A 360 -13.79 -1.95 46.20
N ASP A 361 -14.56 -0.91 45.84
CA ASP A 361 -15.96 -1.03 45.46
C ASP A 361 -16.17 -1.82 44.17
N ALA A 362 -15.32 -1.59 43.16
CA ALA A 362 -15.37 -2.35 41.91
C ALA A 362 -15.02 -3.83 42.14
N ILE A 363 -14.04 -4.10 42.99
CA ILE A 363 -13.63 -5.46 43.36
C ILE A 363 -14.70 -6.14 44.19
N ARG A 364 -15.30 -5.45 45.17
CA ARG A 364 -16.45 -5.97 45.92
C ARG A 364 -17.59 -6.34 44.96
N ASN A 365 -17.93 -5.43 44.04
CA ASN A 365 -18.97 -5.67 43.04
C ASN A 365 -18.64 -6.91 42.18
N ALA A 366 -17.38 -7.07 41.77
CA ALA A 366 -16.95 -8.24 41.01
C ALA A 366 -17.03 -9.55 41.81
N ILE A 367 -16.50 -9.57 43.04
CA ILE A 367 -16.47 -10.77 43.89
C ILE A 367 -17.87 -11.23 44.26
N SER A 368 -18.78 -10.31 44.57
CA SER A 368 -20.17 -10.64 44.91
C SER A 368 -20.91 -11.35 43.78
N ASN A 369 -20.53 -11.10 42.51
CA ASN A 369 -21.21 -11.66 41.35
C ASN A 369 -20.50 -12.89 40.76
N TYR A 370 -19.17 -12.95 40.85
CA TYR A 370 -18.36 -13.93 40.12
C TYR A 370 -17.34 -14.69 40.98
N GLY A 371 -17.32 -14.46 42.29
CA GLY A 371 -16.37 -15.09 43.21
C GLY A 371 -14.96 -14.48 43.15
N VAL A 372 -14.00 -15.15 43.80
CA VAL A 372 -12.65 -14.62 44.02
C VAL A 372 -11.70 -15.04 42.90
N PRO A 373 -10.91 -14.13 42.29
CA PRO A 373 -9.90 -14.47 41.29
C PRO A 373 -8.60 -14.99 41.92
N LEU A 374 -7.73 -15.62 41.13
CA LEU A 374 -6.38 -15.97 41.60
C LEU A 374 -5.46 -14.75 41.60
N ILE A 375 -5.59 -13.90 40.58
CA ILE A 375 -4.72 -12.75 40.35
C ILE A 375 -5.57 -11.52 40.05
N TYR A 376 -5.25 -10.39 40.68
CA TYR A 376 -5.67 -9.06 40.25
C TYR A 376 -4.46 -8.35 39.65
N TYR A 377 -4.53 -7.90 38.40
CA TYR A 377 -3.44 -7.22 37.70
C TYR A 377 -3.81 -5.76 37.45
N SER A 378 -3.16 -4.84 38.17
CA SER A 378 -3.48 -3.42 38.13
C SER A 378 -2.28 -2.57 37.67
N ASP A 379 -2.43 -1.25 37.69
CA ASP A 379 -1.30 -0.35 37.55
C ASP A 379 -0.54 -0.21 38.89
N ASN A 380 0.44 0.68 38.99
CA ASN A 380 1.17 0.91 40.24
C ASN A 380 0.77 2.26 40.88
N GLY A 381 -0.43 2.76 40.58
CA GLY A 381 -1.00 3.98 41.14
C GLY A 381 -1.44 3.77 42.59
N GLY A 382 -1.47 4.84 43.37
CA GLY A 382 -1.81 4.75 44.80
C GLY A 382 -3.26 4.31 45.08
N GLY A 383 -4.16 4.49 44.11
CA GLY A 383 -5.52 3.96 44.19
C GLY A 383 -5.57 2.43 44.10
N GLU A 384 -4.74 1.84 43.26
CA GLU A 384 -4.73 0.40 42.98
C GLU A 384 -3.80 -0.36 43.92
N LYS A 385 -2.60 0.17 44.20
CA LYS A 385 -1.58 -0.46 45.06
C LYS A 385 -1.33 0.34 46.33
N ASN A 386 -1.73 -0.21 47.47
CA ASN A 386 -1.59 0.42 48.79
C ASN A 386 -1.77 -0.60 49.92
N GLY A 387 -1.49 -0.19 51.16
CA GLY A 387 -1.58 -1.07 52.33
C GLY A 387 -2.99 -1.60 52.64
N MET A 388 -4.07 -0.96 52.18
CA MET A 388 -5.43 -1.51 52.35
C MET A 388 -5.61 -2.78 51.52
N PHE A 389 -4.99 -2.85 50.34
CA PHE A 389 -5.05 -4.01 49.46
C PHE A 389 -3.94 -5.01 49.75
N ASP A 390 -2.71 -4.52 49.89
CA ASP A 390 -1.48 -5.32 49.78
C ASP A 390 -0.77 -5.63 51.10
N ALA A 391 -1.25 -5.11 52.24
CA ALA A 391 -0.60 -5.43 53.51
C ALA A 391 -0.63 -6.94 53.78
N ASP A 392 0.51 -7.50 54.22
CA ASP A 392 0.72 -8.95 54.33
C ASP A 392 -0.36 -9.68 55.14
N VAL A 393 -0.84 -9.07 56.22
CA VAL A 393 -1.84 -9.68 57.13
C VAL A 393 -3.21 -9.01 57.02
N THR A 394 -3.25 -7.68 56.94
CA THR A 394 -4.50 -6.90 56.99
C THR A 394 -5.05 -6.56 55.61
N GLY A 395 -4.26 -6.72 54.55
CA GLY A 395 -4.63 -6.37 53.19
C GLY A 395 -5.77 -7.23 52.66
N ILE A 396 -6.69 -6.61 51.93
CA ILE A 396 -7.85 -7.31 51.35
C ILE A 396 -7.39 -8.46 50.45
N PHE A 397 -6.38 -8.25 49.59
CA PHE A 397 -5.91 -9.28 48.67
C PHE A 397 -5.21 -10.41 49.40
N SER A 398 -4.35 -10.10 50.38
CA SER A 398 -3.69 -11.10 51.22
C SER A 398 -4.71 -11.98 51.97
N ARG A 399 -5.75 -11.37 52.53
CA ARG A 399 -6.81 -12.09 53.27
C ARG A 399 -7.70 -12.94 52.37
N LEU A 400 -7.87 -12.55 51.11
CA LEU A 400 -8.65 -13.29 50.12
C LEU A 400 -7.80 -14.28 49.32
N GLY A 401 -6.48 -14.34 49.54
CA GLY A 401 -5.56 -15.18 48.77
C GLY A 401 -5.38 -14.74 47.32
N ILE A 402 -5.61 -13.46 47.01
CA ILE A 402 -5.45 -12.87 45.68
C ILE A 402 -4.00 -12.39 45.53
N THR A 403 -3.33 -12.80 44.46
CA THR A 403 -2.00 -12.26 44.12
C THR A 403 -2.15 -10.95 43.34
N HIS A 404 -1.42 -9.89 43.71
CA HIS A 404 -1.54 -8.56 43.10
C HIS A 404 -0.25 -8.09 42.39
N PRO A 405 0.07 -8.61 41.18
CA PRO A 405 1.12 -8.05 40.36
C PRO A 405 0.70 -6.69 39.78
N THR A 406 1.66 -5.77 39.64
CA THR A 406 1.44 -4.47 39.00
C THR A 406 2.24 -4.32 37.71
N GLY A 407 1.70 -3.51 36.78
CA GLY A 407 2.37 -3.22 35.52
C GLY A 407 3.70 -2.49 35.71
N ILE A 408 4.68 -2.78 34.84
CA ILE A 408 5.96 -2.06 34.80
C ILE A 408 5.69 -0.59 34.44
N PRO A 409 6.15 0.38 35.26
CA PRO A 409 5.97 1.80 34.97
C PRO A 409 6.50 2.17 33.58
N GLY A 410 5.69 2.93 32.82
CA GLY A 410 6.08 3.37 31.48
C GLY A 410 6.05 2.30 30.39
N ASN A 411 5.45 1.12 30.65
CA ASN A 411 5.28 0.07 29.65
C ASN A 411 3.87 0.12 28.98
N PRO A 412 3.70 0.77 27.82
CA PRO A 412 2.40 0.89 27.15
C PRO A 412 1.90 -0.43 26.54
N GLN A 413 2.69 -1.51 26.59
CA GLN A 413 2.34 -2.79 25.98
C GLN A 413 1.73 -3.77 27.00
N GLY A 414 1.74 -3.42 28.30
CA GLY A 414 1.43 -4.35 29.38
C GLY A 414 -0.06 -4.62 29.63
N ARG A 415 -0.94 -3.64 29.38
CA ARG A 415 -2.34 -3.61 29.86
C ARG A 415 -3.37 -3.34 28.74
N GLY A 416 -3.08 -3.78 27.52
CA GLY A 416 -3.89 -3.47 26.34
C GLY A 416 -5.38 -3.88 26.41
N ILE A 417 -5.75 -4.90 27.20
CA ILE A 417 -7.15 -5.33 27.37
C ILE A 417 -7.98 -4.24 28.05
N ILE A 418 -7.54 -3.79 29.23
CA ILE A 418 -8.29 -2.79 30.00
C ILE A 418 -8.24 -1.42 29.32
N GLU A 419 -7.11 -1.07 28.69
CA GLU A 419 -7.00 0.16 27.88
C GLU A 419 -8.02 0.20 26.73
N ARG A 420 -8.28 -0.94 26.07
CA ARG A 420 -9.27 -1.04 25.00
C ARG A 420 -10.67 -0.76 25.53
N ILE A 421 -11.00 -1.28 26.71
CA ILE A 421 -12.32 -1.16 27.32
C ILE A 421 -12.56 0.24 27.86
N ASN A 422 -11.56 0.84 28.51
CA ASN A 422 -11.59 2.23 28.95
C ASN A 422 -11.77 3.21 27.77
N ARG A 423 -11.39 2.81 26.55
CA ARG A 423 -11.69 3.56 25.33
C ARG A 423 -13.07 3.28 24.72
N GLU A 424 -13.69 2.14 25.02
CA GLU A 424 -14.98 1.75 24.46
C GLU A 424 -16.16 2.13 25.36
N ILE A 425 -16.27 1.53 26.55
CA ILE A 425 -17.45 1.64 27.42
C ILE A 425 -17.63 3.09 27.89
N PRO A 426 -16.63 3.74 28.56
CA PRO A 426 -16.75 5.14 28.98
C PRO A 426 -17.05 6.10 27.84
N MET A 427 -16.51 5.85 26.64
CA MET A 427 -16.73 6.69 25.47
C MET A 427 -18.15 6.57 24.94
N ARG A 428 -18.73 5.37 24.93
CA ARG A 428 -20.13 5.15 24.51
C ARG A 428 -21.10 5.81 25.48
N VAL A 429 -20.90 5.58 26.78
CA VAL A 429 -21.67 6.24 27.85
C VAL A 429 -21.58 7.76 27.69
N ALA A 430 -20.37 8.32 27.59
CA ALA A 430 -20.19 9.76 27.50
C ALA A 430 -20.84 10.39 26.26
N LYS A 431 -20.90 9.67 25.14
CA LYS A 431 -21.52 10.16 23.89
C LYS A 431 -23.04 10.06 23.86
N LYS A 432 -23.65 9.31 24.78
CA LYS A 432 -25.11 9.27 24.94
C LYS A 432 -25.67 10.63 25.35
N PHE A 433 -24.89 11.38 26.14
CA PHE A 433 -25.32 12.63 26.75
C PHE A 433 -24.79 13.87 26.01
N GLY A 434 -25.53 14.98 26.15
CA GLY A 434 -25.14 16.27 25.59
C GLY A 434 -23.99 16.95 26.33
N SER A 435 -23.57 16.42 27.48
CA SER A 435 -22.46 16.92 28.32
C SER A 435 -21.09 16.35 27.95
N TYR A 436 -20.95 15.74 26.77
CA TYR A 436 -19.68 15.18 26.28
C TYR A 436 -18.57 16.23 26.10
N VAL A 437 -17.44 16.02 26.75
CA VAL A 437 -16.27 16.91 26.78
C VAL A 437 -14.96 16.22 26.37
N GLY A 438 -15.05 15.12 25.63
CA GLY A 438 -13.88 14.38 25.15
C GLY A 438 -13.26 14.93 23.85
N LYS A 439 -12.00 14.54 23.58
CA LYS A 439 -11.17 15.05 22.45
C LYS A 439 -11.77 14.86 21.04
N ARG A 440 -12.72 13.94 20.86
CA ARG A 440 -13.35 13.64 19.55
C ARG A 440 -14.55 14.52 19.23
N GLY A 441 -14.97 15.39 20.15
CA GLY A 441 -16.10 16.29 19.95
C GLY A 441 -15.70 17.56 19.22
N ASP A 442 -16.69 18.27 18.67
CA ASP A 442 -16.47 19.59 18.09
C ASP A 442 -16.03 20.59 19.17
N LYS A 443 -14.85 21.19 18.97
CA LYS A 443 -14.22 22.08 19.96
C LYS A 443 -15.06 23.31 20.25
N GLU A 444 -15.72 23.85 19.22
CA GLU A 444 -16.51 25.07 19.34
C GLU A 444 -17.80 24.81 20.12
N THR A 445 -18.49 23.71 19.82
CA THR A 445 -19.68 23.27 20.54
C THR A 445 -19.38 23.01 22.02
N GLN A 446 -18.27 22.31 22.32
CA GLN A 446 -17.85 22.07 23.71
C GLN A 446 -17.46 23.36 24.44
N ARG A 447 -16.86 24.34 23.75
CA ARG A 447 -16.55 25.65 24.32
C ARG A 447 -17.83 26.42 24.67
N LYS A 448 -18.81 26.47 23.77
CA LYS A 448 -20.11 27.12 24.01
C LYS A 448 -20.88 26.44 25.14
N TYR A 449 -20.89 25.11 25.15
CA TYR A 449 -21.49 24.31 26.23
C TYR A 449 -20.89 24.65 27.59
N ARG A 450 -19.56 24.56 27.74
CA ARG A 450 -18.88 24.87 29.02
C ARG A 450 -19.18 26.28 29.51
N LYS A 451 -19.07 27.29 28.62
CA LYS A 451 -19.41 28.67 28.98
C LYS A 451 -20.85 28.82 29.48
N ALA A 452 -21.81 28.10 28.89
CA ALA A 452 -23.20 28.14 29.31
C ALA A 452 -23.42 27.42 30.66
N VAL A 453 -22.75 26.29 30.88
CA VAL A 453 -22.77 25.56 32.17
C VAL A 453 -22.13 26.38 33.28
N ASP A 454 -20.94 26.93 33.06
CA ASP A 454 -20.25 27.79 34.03
C ASP A 454 -21.11 29.01 34.39
N SER A 455 -21.78 29.60 33.39
CA SER A 455 -22.71 30.70 33.61
C SER A 455 -23.94 30.27 34.41
N ALA A 456 -24.48 29.07 34.18
CA ALA A 456 -25.60 28.53 34.93
C ALA A 456 -25.22 28.26 36.40
N VAL A 457 -24.07 27.63 36.66
CA VAL A 457 -23.56 27.40 38.02
C VAL A 457 -23.39 28.71 38.78
N ASN A 458 -22.77 29.71 38.16
CA ASN A 458 -22.62 31.05 38.76
C ASN A 458 -23.97 31.73 39.05
N ALA A 459 -25.00 31.52 38.23
CA ALA A 459 -26.34 32.06 38.48
C ALA A 459 -27.01 31.35 39.67
N ILE A 460 -26.90 30.03 39.75
CA ILE A 460 -27.40 29.22 40.87
C ILE A 460 -26.74 29.63 42.18
N GLU A 461 -25.41 29.79 42.19
CA GLU A 461 -24.66 30.23 43.38
C GLU A 461 -25.06 31.62 43.87
N LYS A 462 -25.51 32.49 42.96
CA LYS A 462 -26.00 33.84 43.26
C LYS A 462 -27.50 33.89 43.54
N GLY A 463 -28.19 32.76 43.60
CA GLY A 463 -29.64 32.67 43.81
C GLY A 463 -30.48 33.29 42.68
N LYS A 464 -29.92 33.40 41.47
CA LYS A 464 -30.61 34.00 40.32
C LYS A 464 -31.31 32.93 39.48
N PRO A 465 -32.49 33.23 38.91
CA PRO A 465 -33.16 32.31 38.00
C PRO A 465 -32.32 32.10 36.74
N LEU A 466 -32.32 30.86 36.23
CA LEU A 466 -31.63 30.52 35.00
C LEU A 466 -32.34 31.10 33.77
N ASN A 467 -31.58 31.66 32.84
CA ASN A 467 -32.11 32.02 31.53
C ASN A 467 -32.28 30.77 30.63
N GLY A 468 -32.94 30.93 29.48
CA GLY A 468 -33.23 29.81 28.57
C GLY A 468 -31.99 29.05 28.07
N VAL A 469 -30.86 29.75 27.86
CA VAL A 469 -29.60 29.13 27.41
C VAL A 469 -28.96 28.32 28.53
N GLN A 470 -28.94 28.86 29.75
CA GLN A 470 -28.43 28.20 30.95
C GLN A 470 -29.26 26.95 31.28
N ALA A 471 -30.59 27.07 31.28
CA ALA A 471 -31.50 25.95 31.51
C ALA A 471 -31.32 24.84 30.45
N ALA A 472 -31.20 25.21 29.17
CA ALA A 472 -30.95 24.26 28.10
C ALA A 472 -29.58 23.58 28.21
N ALA A 473 -28.55 24.26 28.71
CA ALA A 473 -27.24 23.67 28.96
C ALA A 473 -27.29 22.66 30.12
N MET A 474 -27.95 23.01 31.23
CA MET A 474 -28.10 22.12 32.39
C MET A 474 -28.90 20.86 32.06
N ARG A 475 -29.92 20.93 31.20
CA ARG A 475 -30.67 19.75 30.70
C ARG A 475 -29.82 18.74 29.93
N LYS A 476 -28.61 19.13 29.47
CA LYS A 476 -27.68 18.22 28.80
C LYS A 476 -26.83 17.41 29.77
N VAL A 477 -26.78 17.83 31.04
CA VAL A 477 -26.02 17.18 32.11
C VAL A 477 -26.94 16.13 32.75
N PRO A 478 -26.63 14.83 32.65
CA PRO A 478 -27.44 13.80 33.26
C PRO A 478 -27.40 13.84 34.78
N ALA A 479 -28.42 13.27 35.40
CA ALA A 479 -28.39 12.92 36.81
C ALA A 479 -27.48 11.69 37.05
N TRP A 480 -27.08 11.49 38.30
CA TRP A 480 -26.22 10.36 38.70
C TRP A 480 -26.84 9.00 38.37
N SER A 481 -28.14 8.83 38.61
CA SER A 481 -28.89 7.61 38.32
C SER A 481 -28.97 7.31 36.82
N GLU A 482 -29.14 8.34 35.99
CA GLU A 482 -29.14 8.18 34.53
C GLU A 482 -27.78 7.73 34.01
N LEU A 483 -26.70 8.25 34.60
CA LEU A 483 -25.35 7.82 34.27
C LEU A 483 -25.11 6.35 34.68
N ILE A 484 -25.54 5.94 35.88
CA ILE A 484 -25.46 4.56 36.34
C ILE A 484 -26.19 3.61 35.37
N ALA A 485 -27.44 3.93 35.02
CA ALA A 485 -28.24 3.10 34.12
C ALA A 485 -27.60 2.93 32.73
N GLU A 486 -27.00 3.99 32.19
CA GLU A 486 -26.30 3.90 30.90
C GLU A 486 -24.99 3.10 31.02
N ILE A 487 -24.27 3.18 32.14
CA ILE A 487 -23.09 2.33 32.39
C ILE A 487 -23.47 0.86 32.41
N GLU A 488 -24.49 0.50 33.19
CA GLU A 488 -25.02 -0.87 33.29
C GLU A 488 -25.41 -1.41 31.91
N PHE A 489 -26.18 -0.62 31.15
CA PHE A 489 -26.57 -0.97 29.79
C PHE A 489 -25.36 -1.22 28.87
N GLN A 490 -24.32 -0.37 28.93
CA GLN A 490 -23.13 -0.55 28.09
C GLN A 490 -22.28 -1.75 28.53
N ILE A 491 -22.24 -2.07 29.82
CA ILE A 491 -21.57 -3.25 30.35
C ILE A 491 -22.30 -4.53 29.91
N GLU A 492 -23.63 -4.57 30.08
CA GLU A 492 -24.46 -5.69 29.63
C GLU A 492 -24.30 -5.92 28.13
N ARG A 493 -24.35 -4.85 27.34
CA ARG A 493 -24.08 -4.89 25.91
C ARG A 493 -22.68 -5.44 25.60
N HIS A 494 -21.64 -4.98 26.30
CA HIS A 494 -20.27 -5.46 26.09
C HIS A 494 -20.16 -6.96 26.38
N ASN A 495 -20.76 -7.41 27.47
CA ASN A 495 -20.72 -8.79 27.94
C ASN A 495 -21.50 -9.76 27.03
N ASN A 496 -22.54 -9.28 26.34
CA ASN A 496 -23.41 -10.13 25.52
C ASN A 496 -23.19 -10.01 24.01
N ARG A 497 -22.44 -9.02 23.52
CA ARG A 497 -22.12 -8.91 22.08
C ARG A 497 -20.92 -9.79 21.68
N PRO A 498 -20.83 -10.26 20.42
CA PRO A 498 -19.63 -10.93 19.90
C PRO A 498 -18.35 -10.06 19.96
N HIS A 499 -17.20 -10.69 20.24
CA HIS A 499 -15.88 -10.03 20.23
C HIS A 499 -14.86 -10.77 19.38
N SER A 500 -14.23 -10.06 18.45
CA SER A 500 -13.17 -10.61 17.59
C SER A 500 -11.89 -11.02 18.32
N GLU A 501 -11.79 -10.78 19.62
CA GLU A 501 -10.67 -11.26 20.47
C GLU A 501 -10.94 -12.64 21.08
N LEU A 502 -12.17 -13.14 20.98
CA LEU A 502 -12.55 -14.47 21.46
C LEU A 502 -12.57 -15.48 20.28
N PRO A 503 -12.59 -16.79 20.55
CA PRO A 503 -12.69 -17.79 19.48
C PRO A 503 -13.96 -17.64 18.65
N LYS A 504 -13.96 -18.23 17.45
CA LYS A 504 -15.17 -18.38 16.65
C LYS A 504 -15.90 -19.66 17.04
N ARG A 505 -17.23 -19.59 17.01
CA ARG A 505 -18.14 -20.73 17.04
C ARG A 505 -18.12 -21.45 15.69
N GLU A 506 -18.73 -22.63 15.67
CA GLU A 506 -18.91 -23.42 14.44
C GLU A 506 -19.69 -22.67 13.36
N ASN A 507 -20.63 -21.78 13.75
CA ASN A 507 -21.39 -20.94 12.84
C ASN A 507 -20.60 -19.76 12.24
N GLY A 508 -19.31 -19.60 12.58
CA GLY A 508 -18.44 -18.54 12.08
C GLY A 508 -18.50 -17.21 12.83
N GLU A 509 -19.44 -17.06 13.78
CA GLU A 509 -19.54 -15.89 14.66
C GLU A 509 -18.56 -16.00 15.83
N TYR A 510 -18.10 -14.85 16.33
CA TYR A 510 -17.28 -14.82 17.53
C TYR A 510 -18.13 -15.04 18.79
N TRP A 511 -17.56 -15.66 19.82
CA TRP A 511 -18.22 -15.70 21.12
C TRP A 511 -18.43 -14.30 21.71
N SER A 512 -19.48 -14.16 22.53
CA SER A 512 -19.61 -13.05 23.47
C SER A 512 -18.96 -13.42 24.81
N PRO A 513 -18.52 -12.43 25.61
CA PRO A 513 -17.80 -12.68 26.85
C PRO A 513 -18.51 -13.61 27.82
N LEU A 514 -19.80 -13.38 28.08
CA LEU A 514 -20.55 -14.23 29.03
C LEU A 514 -20.87 -15.62 28.48
N ALA A 515 -20.92 -15.79 27.17
CA ALA A 515 -21.24 -17.07 26.56
C ALA A 515 -20.02 -17.97 26.36
N TYR A 516 -18.80 -17.40 26.37
CA TYR A 516 -17.53 -18.10 26.24
C TYR A 516 -17.02 -18.58 27.60
#